data_AF-A0A444JAF3-F1
#
_entry.id   AF-A0A444JAF3-F1
#
_cell.length_a   1.000
_cell.length_b   1.000
_cell.length_c   1.000
_cell.angle_alpha   90.00
_cell.angle_beta   90.00
_cell.angle_gamma   90.00
#
_symmetry.space_group_name_H-M   'P 1'
#
loop_
_entity.id
_entity.type
_entity.pdbx_description
1 polymer ?
#
loop_
_entity_poly.entity_id
_entity_poly.type
_entity_poly.pdbx_seq_one_letter_code
_entity_poly.pdbx_strand_id
1 'polypeptide(L)'
;MLEIIAAVLTFLALQFLLVTLIVLAKKKLLPDGEVTIEINEKKELQVKPGGRLLTTLANEEIFVSSACGGGGSCGQCRVTVKEGGGSILPTERGYISRREAKQGMRLACQVQVKRDMNIEVPPEMLETRKWQCTVVSNENIATFIKELVLKLPEGEEMDFQPGGFIQVDIPPHALSFRSFDINKKFLADWSKFRLFQYKSNLTMPITRAYSMANYPGEKGLIKLDIKIA
;
A
#
# COMPACT_ATOMS: atom_id res chain seq x y z
N MET A 1 -9.89 -43.20 -45.07
CA MET A 1 -9.10 -42.99 -43.83
C MET A 1 -7.86 -42.12 -44.05
N LEU A 2 -7.03 -42.41 -45.06
CA LEU A 2 -5.79 -41.64 -45.31
C LEU A 2 -6.04 -40.13 -45.57
N GLU A 3 -7.07 -39.80 -46.36
CA GLU A 3 -7.43 -38.40 -46.65
C GLU A 3 -7.87 -37.62 -45.41
N ILE A 4 -8.62 -38.26 -44.52
CA ILE A 4 -9.07 -37.66 -43.26
C ILE A 4 -7.87 -37.41 -42.35
N ILE A 5 -6.95 -38.39 -42.26
CA ILE A 5 -5.71 -38.25 -41.47
C ILE A 5 -4.82 -37.14 -42.02
N ALA A 6 -4.67 -37.06 -43.35
CA ALA A 6 -3.89 -36.00 -44.00
C ALA A 6 -4.49 -34.61 -43.78
N ALA A 7 -5.83 -34.48 -43.89
CA ALA A 7 -6.53 -33.22 -43.64
C ALA A 7 -6.36 -32.75 -42.18
N VAL A 8 -6.51 -33.67 -41.22
CA VAL A 8 -6.34 -33.36 -39.78
C VAL A 8 -4.90 -32.95 -39.47
N LEU A 9 -3.89 -33.66 -40.01
CA LEU A 9 -2.48 -33.32 -39.81
C LEU A 9 -2.12 -31.96 -40.41
N THR A 10 -2.62 -31.65 -41.60
CA THR A 10 -2.36 -30.38 -42.27
C THR A 10 -2.98 -29.21 -41.50
N PHE A 11 -4.20 -29.39 -40.99
CA PHE A 11 -4.87 -28.38 -40.17
C PHE A 11 -4.15 -28.14 -38.83
N LEU A 12 -3.74 -29.22 -38.15
CA LEU A 12 -2.92 -29.14 -36.93
C LEU A 12 -1.59 -28.43 -37.18
N ALA A 13 -0.88 -28.77 -38.26
CA ALA A 13 0.38 -28.14 -38.62
C ALA A 13 0.21 -26.64 -38.87
N LEU A 14 -0.87 -26.23 -39.55
CA LEU A 14 -1.19 -24.82 -39.77
C LEU A 14 -1.47 -24.08 -38.45
N GLN A 15 -2.23 -24.68 -37.54
CA GLN A 15 -2.50 -24.11 -36.22
C GLN A 15 -1.24 -23.99 -35.38
N PHE A 16 -0.40 -25.03 -35.34
CA PHE A 16 0.88 -24.97 -34.62
C PHE A 16 1.82 -23.93 -35.21
N LEU A 17 1.89 -23.81 -36.54
CA LEU A 17 2.66 -22.77 -37.22
C LEU A 17 2.19 -21.37 -36.80
N LEU A 18 0.87 -21.13 -36.81
CA LEU A 18 0.29 -19.85 -36.42
C LEU A 18 0.57 -19.51 -34.94
N VAL A 19 0.36 -20.48 -34.03
CA VAL A 19 0.64 -20.31 -32.60
C VAL A 19 2.13 -20.02 -32.38
N THR A 20 3.02 -20.73 -33.07
CA THR A 20 4.47 -20.52 -32.97
C THR A 20 4.87 -19.13 -33.45
N LEU A 21 4.29 -18.65 -34.56
CA LEU A 21 4.48 -17.29 -35.06
C LEU A 21 4.04 -16.23 -34.04
N ILE A 22 2.88 -16.42 -33.40
CA ILE A 22 2.37 -15.51 -32.37
C ILE A 22 3.31 -15.49 -31.15
N VAL A 23 3.78 -16.65 -30.70
CA VAL A 23 4.70 -16.74 -29.54
C VAL A 23 6.05 -16.10 -29.84
N LEU A 24 6.61 -16.32 -31.03
CA LEU A 24 7.87 -15.68 -31.46
C LEU A 24 7.73 -14.17 -31.61
N ALA A 25 6.63 -13.70 -32.20
CA ALA A 25 6.32 -12.28 -32.28
C ALA A 25 6.18 -11.66 -30.89
N LYS A 26 5.46 -12.33 -29.97
CA LYS A 26 5.32 -11.89 -28.58
C LYS A 26 6.67 -11.77 -27.88
N LYS A 27 7.54 -12.78 -28.00
CA LYS A 27 8.89 -12.79 -27.39
C LYS A 27 9.81 -11.69 -27.95
N LYS A 28 9.63 -11.31 -29.22
CA LYS A 28 10.47 -10.28 -29.88
C LYS A 28 9.93 -8.86 -29.67
N LEU A 29 8.62 -8.68 -29.54
CA LEU A 29 7.96 -7.37 -29.45
C LEU A 29 7.70 -6.93 -28.00
N LEU A 30 7.55 -7.87 -27.07
CA LEU A 30 7.49 -7.55 -25.64
C LEU A 30 8.90 -7.68 -25.05
N PRO A 31 9.37 -6.68 -24.30
CA PRO A 31 10.58 -6.85 -23.51
C PRO A 31 10.34 -7.97 -22.48
N ASP A 32 10.94 -9.14 -22.71
CA ASP A 32 11.19 -10.11 -21.65
C ASP A 32 12.40 -9.58 -20.87
N GLY A 33 12.13 -8.89 -19.78
CA GLY A 33 13.16 -8.34 -18.93
C GLY A 33 12.58 -7.77 -17.65
N GLU A 34 13.31 -7.96 -16.56
CA GLU A 34 13.12 -7.15 -15.36
C GLU A 34 13.32 -5.68 -15.74
N VAL A 35 12.44 -4.85 -15.23
CA VAL A 35 12.47 -3.41 -15.42
C VAL A 35 13.27 -2.81 -14.28
N THR A 36 14.14 -1.86 -14.60
CA THR A 36 14.93 -1.16 -13.59
C THR A 36 14.19 0.10 -13.15
N ILE A 37 13.96 0.24 -11.85
CA ILE A 37 13.47 1.47 -11.24
C ILE A 37 14.62 2.09 -10.45
N GLU A 38 15.08 3.24 -10.90
CA GLU A 38 16.04 4.07 -10.18
C GLU A 38 15.28 5.05 -9.27
N ILE A 39 15.62 5.07 -7.98
CA ILE A 39 14.97 5.87 -6.95
C ILE A 39 15.97 6.83 -6.31
N ASN A 40 15.67 8.12 -6.37
CA ASN A 40 16.48 9.21 -5.78
C ASN A 40 17.97 9.17 -6.17
N GLU A 41 18.31 8.60 -7.33
CA GLU A 41 19.71 8.43 -7.81
C GLU A 41 20.61 7.66 -6.82
N LYS A 42 19.99 6.86 -5.93
CA LYS A 42 20.66 6.16 -4.82
C LYS A 42 20.36 4.67 -4.75
N LYS A 43 19.16 4.26 -5.16
CA LYS A 43 18.70 2.88 -5.06
C LYS A 43 18.17 2.42 -6.41
N GLU A 44 18.65 1.28 -6.89
CA GLU A 44 18.13 0.61 -8.08
C GLU A 44 17.37 -0.65 -7.69
N LEU A 45 16.21 -0.86 -8.30
CA LEU A 45 15.36 -2.03 -8.08
C LEU A 45 15.10 -2.73 -9.41
N GLN A 46 15.26 -4.05 -9.43
CA GLN A 46 14.88 -4.88 -10.58
C GLN A 46 13.54 -5.53 -10.29
N VAL A 47 12.53 -5.18 -11.08
CA VAL A 47 11.13 -5.56 -10.81
C VAL A 47 10.44 -6.11 -12.05
N LYS A 48 9.44 -6.97 -11.85
CA LYS A 48 8.66 -7.50 -12.96
C LYS A 48 7.71 -6.43 -13.53
N PRO A 49 7.64 -6.26 -14.86
CA PRO A 49 6.71 -5.33 -15.49
C PRO A 49 5.25 -5.78 -15.31
N GLY A 50 4.32 -4.83 -15.38
CA GLY A 50 2.87 -5.04 -15.35
C GLY A 50 2.19 -4.62 -14.04
N GLY A 51 2.96 -4.43 -12.96
CA GLY A 51 2.46 -3.93 -11.68
C GLY A 51 2.16 -2.43 -11.68
N ARG A 52 1.45 -1.98 -10.64
CA ARG A 52 1.32 -0.55 -10.32
C ARG A 52 2.52 -0.12 -9.48
N LEU A 53 3.00 1.10 -9.69
CA LEU A 53 4.18 1.60 -9.00
C LEU A 53 4.04 1.54 -7.47
N LEU A 54 2.85 1.86 -6.92
CA LEU A 54 2.58 1.74 -5.48
C LEU A 54 2.84 0.32 -4.94
N THR A 55 2.29 -0.71 -5.61
CA THR A 55 2.44 -2.10 -5.18
C THR A 55 3.85 -2.62 -5.41
N THR A 56 4.47 -2.20 -6.50
CA THR A 56 5.85 -2.57 -6.82
C THR A 56 6.83 -2.01 -5.79
N LEU A 57 6.69 -0.75 -5.39
CA LEU A 57 7.49 -0.15 -4.32
C LEU A 57 7.24 -0.83 -2.97
N ALA A 58 5.98 -1.13 -2.64
CA ALA A 58 5.64 -1.79 -1.38
C ALA A 58 6.24 -3.21 -1.27
N ASN A 59 6.36 -3.95 -2.39
CA ASN A 59 7.02 -5.26 -2.41
C ASN A 59 8.53 -5.17 -2.14
N GLU A 60 9.14 -4.04 -2.47
CA GLU A 60 10.55 -3.72 -2.23
C GLU A 60 10.76 -2.93 -0.93
N GLU A 61 9.78 -3.01 -0.02
CA GLU A 61 9.76 -2.38 1.31
C GLU A 61 9.81 -0.84 1.29
N ILE A 62 9.41 -0.21 0.18
CA ILE A 62 9.28 1.24 0.04
C ILE A 62 7.80 1.60 0.08
N PHE A 63 7.34 2.11 1.21
CA PHE A 63 5.93 2.38 1.43
C PHE A 63 5.59 3.84 1.14
N VAL A 64 4.99 4.09 -0.02
CA VAL A 64 4.43 5.41 -0.33
C VAL A 64 3.09 5.59 0.38
N SER A 65 2.85 6.77 0.94
CA SER A 65 1.61 7.10 1.63
C SER A 65 0.36 6.75 0.82
N SER A 66 -0.52 5.90 1.35
CA SER A 66 -1.75 5.49 0.67
C SER A 66 -2.84 5.08 1.65
N ALA A 67 -3.85 5.93 1.84
CA ALA A 67 -5.02 5.59 2.64
C ALA A 67 -6.03 4.66 1.90
N CYS A 68 -6.11 4.74 0.57
CA CYS A 68 -7.13 4.03 -0.22
C CYS A 68 -6.72 2.66 -0.77
N GLY A 69 -5.52 2.16 -0.43
CA GLY A 69 -5.01 0.88 -0.95
C GLY A 69 -4.80 0.84 -2.47
N GLY A 70 -4.69 2.00 -3.12
CA GLY A 70 -4.43 2.11 -4.55
C GLY A 70 -5.64 2.33 -5.45
N GLY A 71 -6.81 2.66 -4.89
CA GLY A 71 -8.02 3.01 -5.64
C GLY A 71 -7.96 4.34 -6.42
N GLY A 72 -6.92 5.15 -6.26
CA GLY A 72 -6.81 6.45 -6.95
C GLY A 72 -7.75 7.54 -6.43
N SER A 73 -8.33 7.34 -5.24
CA SER A 73 -9.37 8.21 -4.66
C SER A 73 -8.91 9.07 -3.48
N CYS A 74 -7.70 8.87 -2.96
CA CYS A 74 -7.19 9.66 -1.81
C CYS A 74 -6.18 10.73 -2.18
N GLY A 75 -5.52 10.63 -3.35
CA GLY A 75 -4.49 11.58 -3.79
C GLY A 75 -3.19 11.61 -2.97
N GLN A 76 -3.02 10.72 -1.98
CA GLN A 76 -1.86 10.74 -1.07
C GLN A 76 -0.59 10.09 -1.63
N CYS A 77 -0.72 9.16 -2.59
CA CYS A 77 0.40 8.39 -3.13
C CYS A 77 1.22 9.19 -4.16
N ARG A 78 1.63 10.40 -3.79
CA ARG A 78 2.31 11.36 -4.67
C ARG A 78 3.78 10.97 -4.81
N VAL A 79 4.24 10.85 -6.05
CA VAL A 79 5.63 10.56 -6.41
C VAL A 79 6.01 11.42 -7.60
N THR A 80 7.29 11.79 -7.70
CA THR A 80 7.79 12.48 -8.88
C THR A 80 8.39 11.45 -9.82
N VAL A 81 7.93 11.41 -11.06
CA VAL A 81 8.46 10.52 -12.09
C VAL A 81 9.21 11.36 -13.10
N LYS A 82 10.55 11.25 -13.10
CA LYS A 82 11.42 11.91 -14.07
C LYS A 82 11.30 11.25 -15.44
N GLU A 83 11.34 9.92 -15.46
CA GLU A 83 11.31 9.13 -16.70
C GLU A 83 10.48 7.84 -16.55
N GLY A 84 9.97 7.32 -17.67
CA GLY A 84 9.30 6.00 -17.71
C GLY A 84 7.82 5.95 -17.27
N GLY A 85 7.27 7.00 -16.66
CA GLY A 85 5.90 7.02 -16.10
C GLY A 85 4.75 7.30 -17.08
N GLY A 86 5.02 7.54 -18.36
CA GLY A 86 4.02 7.89 -19.36
C GLY A 86 3.33 9.25 -19.10
N SER A 87 2.12 9.44 -19.64
CA SER A 87 1.35 10.68 -19.49
C SER A 87 0.37 10.62 -18.31
N ILE A 88 0.04 11.79 -17.75
CA ILE A 88 -0.90 11.93 -16.63
C ILE A 88 -2.30 11.44 -17.01
N LEU A 89 -2.85 10.54 -16.19
CA LEU A 89 -4.18 9.95 -16.39
C LEU A 89 -5.28 10.90 -15.89
N PRO A 90 -6.51 10.81 -16.42
CA PRO A 90 -7.63 11.61 -15.94
C PRO A 90 -7.93 11.43 -14.44
N THR A 91 -7.70 10.24 -13.90
CA THR A 91 -7.86 9.93 -12.47
C THR A 91 -6.91 10.72 -11.57
N GLU A 92 -5.77 11.16 -12.11
CA GLU A 92 -4.76 11.91 -11.37
C GLU A 92 -5.02 13.42 -11.40
N ARG A 93 -5.70 13.93 -12.44
CA ARG A 93 -5.89 15.39 -12.68
C ARG A 93 -6.72 16.08 -11.60
N GLY A 94 -7.52 15.35 -10.83
CA GLY A 94 -8.26 15.90 -9.69
C GLY A 94 -7.36 16.24 -8.49
N TYR A 95 -6.20 15.61 -8.37
CA TYR A 95 -5.29 15.73 -7.22
C TYR A 95 -3.96 16.41 -7.57
N ILE A 96 -3.63 16.52 -8.85
CA ILE A 96 -2.35 17.04 -9.33
C ILE A 96 -2.61 18.26 -10.20
N SER A 97 -2.06 19.40 -9.79
CA SER A 97 -2.13 20.64 -10.56
C SER A 97 -1.31 20.55 -11.85
N ARG A 98 -1.59 21.41 -12.83
CA ARG A 98 -0.82 21.46 -14.09
C ARG A 98 0.67 21.76 -13.85
N ARG A 99 0.99 22.56 -12.82
CA ARG A 99 2.37 22.88 -12.44
C ARG A 99 3.10 21.65 -11.92
N GLU A 100 2.49 20.92 -11.00
CA GLU A 100 3.05 19.69 -10.44
C GLU A 100 3.19 18.60 -11.52
N ALA A 101 2.19 18.45 -12.40
CA ALA A 101 2.25 17.50 -13.51
C ALA A 101 3.41 17.82 -14.47
N LYS A 102 3.72 19.11 -14.70
CA LYS A 102 4.88 19.53 -15.50
C LYS A 102 6.22 19.21 -14.82
N GLN A 103 6.23 19.13 -13.49
CA GLN A 103 7.38 18.69 -12.69
C GLN A 103 7.48 17.16 -12.59
N GLY A 104 6.60 16.41 -13.27
CA GLY A 104 6.61 14.94 -13.23
C GLY A 104 5.83 14.36 -12.05
N MET A 105 5.07 15.14 -11.29
CA MET A 105 4.26 14.62 -10.18
C MET A 105 3.17 13.68 -10.71
N ARG A 106 3.07 12.49 -10.11
CA ARG A 106 2.13 11.41 -10.45
C ARG A 106 1.59 10.73 -9.19
N LEU A 107 0.49 9.99 -9.35
CA LEU A 107 -0.01 9.10 -8.32
C LEU A 107 0.57 7.69 -8.52
N ALA A 108 1.44 7.23 -7.62
CA ALA A 108 2.09 5.92 -7.69
C ALA A 108 1.08 4.77 -7.87
N CYS A 109 -0.13 4.88 -7.32
CA CYS A 109 -1.14 3.85 -7.49
C CYS A 109 -1.76 3.76 -8.89
N GLN A 110 -1.61 4.79 -9.72
CA GLN A 110 -2.15 4.85 -11.09
C GLN A 110 -1.06 4.65 -12.15
N VAL A 111 0.21 4.84 -11.80
CA VAL A 111 1.34 4.65 -12.71
C VAL A 111 1.61 3.15 -12.88
N GLN A 112 1.69 2.69 -14.13
CA GLN A 112 2.00 1.30 -14.48
C GLN A 112 3.49 1.16 -14.80
N VAL A 113 4.14 0.19 -14.15
CA VAL A 113 5.55 -0.14 -14.38
C VAL A 113 5.63 -1.03 -15.62
N LYS A 114 6.04 -0.45 -16.76
CA LYS A 114 6.10 -1.15 -18.07
C LYS A 114 7.46 -1.13 -18.74
N ARG A 115 8.31 -0.20 -18.33
CA ARG A 115 9.64 0.11 -18.87
C ARG A 115 10.44 0.75 -17.75
N ASP A 116 11.75 0.88 -17.94
CA ASP A 116 12.63 1.48 -16.94
C ASP A 116 12.16 2.88 -16.53
N MET A 117 12.28 3.16 -15.23
CA MET A 117 11.74 4.37 -14.62
C MET A 117 12.79 5.03 -13.74
N ASN A 118 12.83 6.36 -13.79
CA ASN A 118 13.54 7.15 -12.80
C ASN A 118 12.50 7.94 -12.00
N ILE A 119 12.47 7.72 -10.69
CA ILE A 119 11.50 8.32 -9.78
C ILE A 119 12.19 8.98 -8.59
N GLU A 120 11.52 9.98 -8.03
CA GLU A 120 11.85 10.54 -6.73
C GLU A 120 10.71 10.32 -5.73
N VAL A 121 11.09 9.88 -4.54
CA VAL A 121 10.21 9.56 -3.42
C VAL A 121 10.78 10.26 -2.19
N PRO A 122 9.96 10.79 -1.26
CA PRO A 122 10.49 11.37 -0.03
C PRO A 122 11.44 10.40 0.68
N PRO A 123 12.62 10.85 1.16
CA PRO A 123 13.64 9.97 1.73
C PRO A 123 13.15 9.18 2.95
N GLU A 124 12.22 9.76 3.71
CA GLU A 124 11.53 9.12 4.84
C GLU A 124 10.82 7.80 4.44
N MET A 125 10.41 7.66 3.18
CA MET A 125 9.70 6.48 2.67
C MET A 125 10.66 5.37 2.19
N LEU A 126 11.96 5.66 2.09
CA LEU A 126 12.98 4.68 1.69
C LEU A 126 13.44 3.81 2.86
N GLU A 127 13.41 4.36 4.07
CA GLU A 127 13.82 3.69 5.30
C GLU A 127 12.59 3.26 6.10
N THR A 128 11.91 2.23 5.61
CA THR A 128 10.78 1.67 6.36
C THR A 128 11.31 0.85 7.53
N ARG A 129 11.13 1.36 8.74
CA ARG A 129 11.42 0.61 9.97
C ARG A 129 10.13 0.03 10.55
N LYS A 130 10.19 -1.22 10.98
CA LYS A 130 9.12 -1.89 11.71
C LYS A 130 9.52 -2.01 13.17
N TRP A 131 8.66 -1.52 14.06
CA TRP A 131 8.89 -1.61 15.50
C TRP A 131 7.83 -2.46 16.17
N GLN A 132 8.28 -3.36 17.04
CA GLN A 132 7.39 -4.05 17.97
C GLN A 132 7.28 -3.23 19.25
N CYS A 133 6.15 -2.53 19.40
CA CYS A 133 5.94 -1.65 20.54
C CYS A 133 5.21 -2.35 21.69
N THR A 134 5.39 -1.83 22.91
CA THR A 134 4.67 -2.32 24.10
C THR A 134 3.53 -1.37 24.45
N VAL A 135 2.34 -1.90 24.72
CA VAL A 135 1.18 -1.09 25.15
C VAL A 135 1.44 -0.57 26.57
N VAL A 136 1.46 0.75 26.72
CA VAL A 136 1.57 1.43 28.02
C VAL A 136 0.18 1.68 28.60
N SER A 137 -0.73 2.18 27.78
CA SER A 137 -2.13 2.44 28.16
C SER A 137 -3.06 2.36 26.95
N ASN A 138 -4.35 2.15 27.21
CA ASN A 138 -5.40 2.04 26.20
C ASN A 138 -6.75 2.55 26.74
N GLU A 139 -6.74 3.81 27.17
CA GLU A 139 -7.83 4.45 27.92
C GLU A 139 -8.92 5.01 27.01
N ASN A 140 -10.15 5.08 27.49
CA ASN A 140 -11.22 5.78 26.77
C ASN A 140 -11.10 7.29 26.96
N ILE A 141 -10.95 8.03 25.86
CA ILE A 141 -11.03 9.50 25.85
C ILE A 141 -12.43 10.00 25.44
N ALA A 142 -13.16 9.19 24.67
CA ALA A 142 -14.55 9.43 24.32
C ALA A 142 -15.32 8.11 24.30
N THR A 143 -16.64 8.19 24.09
CA THR A 143 -17.52 7.00 24.05
C THR A 143 -17.01 5.94 23.08
N PHE A 144 -16.55 6.34 21.89
CA PHE A 144 -16.14 5.43 20.82
C PHE A 144 -14.67 5.57 20.45
N ILE A 145 -13.86 6.28 21.24
CA ILE A 145 -12.45 6.54 20.93
C ILE A 145 -11.59 6.16 22.13
N LYS A 146 -10.55 5.37 21.87
CA LYS A 146 -9.50 5.06 22.83
C LYS A 146 -8.19 5.71 22.41
N GLU A 147 -7.47 6.26 23.38
CA GLU A 147 -6.08 6.67 23.21
C GLU A 147 -5.19 5.47 23.51
N LEU A 148 -4.51 4.97 22.47
CA LEU A 148 -3.53 3.91 22.57
C LEU A 148 -2.15 4.52 22.67
N VAL A 149 -1.49 4.34 23.82
CA VAL A 149 -0.13 4.78 24.07
C VAL A 149 0.81 3.58 23.97
N LEU A 150 1.76 3.65 23.06
CA LEU A 150 2.74 2.61 22.77
C LEU A 150 4.13 3.11 23.13
N LYS A 151 4.94 2.27 23.78
CA LYS A 151 6.36 2.50 24.03
C LYS A 151 7.19 1.84 22.93
N LEU A 152 8.09 2.63 22.32
CA LEU A 152 9.08 2.15 21.37
C LEU A 152 10.14 1.27 22.07
N PRO A 153 10.78 0.32 21.35
CA PRO A 153 11.92 -0.43 21.87
C PRO A 153 13.05 0.50 22.39
N GLU A 154 13.83 0.01 23.35
CA GLU A 154 14.93 0.79 23.91
C GLU A 154 15.98 1.13 22.85
N GLY A 155 16.36 2.41 22.74
CA GLY A 155 17.34 2.90 21.77
C GLY A 155 16.77 3.30 20.41
N GLU A 156 15.49 3.07 20.14
CA GLU A 156 14.81 3.50 18.92
C GLU A 156 14.12 4.85 19.12
N GLU A 157 14.39 5.80 18.23
CA GLU A 157 13.65 7.06 18.11
C GLU A 157 12.97 7.10 16.75
N MET A 158 11.72 7.58 16.72
CA MET A 158 10.98 7.79 15.49
C MET A 158 10.89 9.30 15.24
N ASP A 159 11.63 9.77 14.24
CA ASP A 159 11.45 11.11 13.71
C ASP A 159 10.25 11.12 12.78
N PHE A 160 9.28 11.99 13.05
CA PHE A 160 8.11 12.18 12.21
C PHE A 160 7.72 13.66 12.17
N GLN A 161 6.99 14.06 11.12
CA GLN A 161 6.43 15.40 11.02
C GLN A 161 5.00 15.43 11.58
N PRO A 162 4.58 16.51 12.28
CA PRO A 162 3.20 16.68 12.71
C PRO A 162 2.21 16.50 11.55
N GLY A 163 1.15 15.72 11.79
CA GLY A 163 0.20 15.31 10.74
C GLY A 163 0.61 14.03 9.99
N GLY A 164 1.77 13.46 10.30
CA GLY A 164 2.16 12.13 9.86
C GLY A 164 1.27 11.02 10.43
N PHE A 165 1.40 9.83 9.85
CA PHE A 165 0.69 8.64 10.28
C PHE A 165 1.62 7.44 10.24
N ILE A 166 1.30 6.43 11.05
CA ILE A 166 1.97 5.13 11.03
C ILE A 166 1.02 4.05 10.53
N GLN A 167 1.58 2.92 10.14
CA GLN A 167 0.85 1.74 9.77
C GLN A 167 0.92 0.72 10.90
N VAL A 168 -0.24 0.24 11.34
CA VAL A 168 -0.36 -0.80 12.36
C VAL A 168 -0.70 -2.12 11.66
N ASP A 169 0.19 -3.09 11.82
CA ASP A 169 -0.01 -4.47 11.37
C ASP A 169 -0.89 -5.23 12.38
N ILE A 170 -2.02 -5.75 11.91
CA ILE A 170 -3.02 -6.43 12.73
C ILE A 170 -3.01 -7.93 12.36
N PRO A 171 -2.57 -8.82 13.26
CA PRO A 171 -2.54 -10.25 12.99
C PRO A 171 -3.96 -10.86 12.97
N PRO A 172 -4.11 -12.08 12.39
CA PRO A 172 -5.35 -12.83 12.48
C PRO A 172 -5.82 -13.00 13.92
N HIS A 173 -7.10 -12.76 14.17
CA HIS A 173 -7.67 -12.79 15.51
C HIS A 173 -9.17 -13.10 15.48
N ALA A 174 -9.69 -13.56 16.60
CA ALA A 174 -11.10 -13.66 16.87
C ALA A 174 -11.37 -12.99 18.23
N LEU A 175 -12.07 -11.86 18.22
CA LEU A 175 -12.34 -11.06 19.42
C LEU A 175 -13.82 -10.73 19.56
N SER A 176 -14.26 -10.56 20.80
CA SER A 176 -15.62 -10.10 21.13
C SER A 176 -15.55 -8.75 21.81
N PHE A 177 -16.47 -7.86 21.49
CA PHE A 177 -16.50 -6.53 22.11
C PHE A 177 -16.74 -6.60 23.63
N ARG A 178 -17.22 -7.73 24.14
CA ARG A 178 -17.35 -8.00 25.58
C ARG A 178 -16.03 -7.98 26.34
N SER A 179 -14.91 -8.24 25.67
CA SER A 179 -13.59 -8.22 26.31
C SER A 179 -12.98 -6.82 26.36
N PHE A 180 -13.66 -5.80 25.84
CA PHE A 180 -13.15 -4.43 25.89
C PHE A 180 -13.37 -3.82 27.27
N ASP A 181 -12.29 -3.27 27.82
CA ASP A 181 -12.36 -2.46 29.03
C ASP A 181 -12.89 -1.07 28.66
N ILE A 182 -14.11 -0.77 29.07
CA ILE A 182 -14.79 0.49 28.80
C ILE A 182 -15.09 1.21 30.12
N ASN A 183 -14.56 2.42 30.26
CA ASN A 183 -14.80 3.24 31.44
C ASN A 183 -16.31 3.43 31.70
N LYS A 184 -16.71 3.30 32.97
CA LYS A 184 -18.11 3.42 33.43
C LYS A 184 -18.83 4.66 32.88
N LYS A 185 -18.12 5.78 32.72
CA LYS A 185 -18.65 7.04 32.17
C LYS A 185 -19.23 6.87 30.75
N PHE A 186 -18.69 5.94 29.96
CA PHE A 186 -19.04 5.75 28.56
C PHE A 186 -19.96 4.54 28.30
N LEU A 187 -20.30 3.75 29.34
CA LEU A 187 -21.09 2.53 29.18
C LEU A 187 -22.53 2.77 28.71
N ALA A 188 -23.10 3.95 28.99
CA ALA A 188 -24.51 4.25 28.71
C ALA A 188 -24.88 3.99 27.24
N ASP A 189 -24.09 4.54 26.31
CA ASP A 189 -24.32 4.35 24.87
C ASP A 189 -23.96 2.93 24.40
N TRP A 190 -22.91 2.33 24.96
CA TRP A 190 -22.52 0.95 24.65
C TRP A 190 -23.62 -0.05 24.98
N SER A 191 -24.27 0.12 26.14
CA SER A 191 -25.42 -0.69 26.54
C SER A 191 -26.66 -0.35 25.72
N LYS A 192 -26.96 0.93 25.49
CA LYS A 192 -28.13 1.40 24.72
C LYS A 192 -28.14 0.81 23.30
N PHE A 193 -27.00 0.85 22.61
CA PHE A 193 -26.85 0.34 21.24
C PHE A 193 -26.40 -1.13 21.20
N ARG A 194 -26.33 -1.81 22.35
CA ARG A 194 -25.94 -3.22 22.48
C ARG A 194 -24.62 -3.56 21.80
N LEU A 195 -23.63 -2.66 21.85
CA LEU A 195 -22.36 -2.81 21.13
C LEU A 195 -21.58 -4.07 21.56
N PHE A 196 -21.75 -4.51 22.80
CA PHE A 196 -21.14 -5.74 23.33
C PHE A 196 -21.63 -7.05 22.65
N GLN A 197 -22.61 -6.98 21.74
CA GLN A 197 -23.03 -8.14 20.95
C GLN A 197 -22.06 -8.46 19.79
N TYR A 198 -21.28 -7.47 19.33
CA TYR A 198 -20.44 -7.60 18.15
C TYR A 198 -19.18 -8.43 18.41
N LYS A 199 -18.68 -9.03 17.33
CA LYS A 199 -17.46 -9.84 17.26
C LYS A 199 -16.69 -9.44 16.01
N SER A 200 -15.36 -9.39 16.11
CA SER A 200 -14.46 -9.18 14.97
C SER A 200 -13.65 -10.45 14.76
N ASN A 201 -13.77 -11.03 13.58
CA ASN A 201 -13.00 -12.19 13.16
C ASN A 201 -12.21 -11.83 11.91
N LEU A 202 -10.90 -11.96 12.01
CA LEU A 202 -9.96 -11.67 10.94
C LEU A 202 -9.13 -12.91 10.66
N THR A 203 -9.22 -13.43 9.43
CA THR A 203 -8.52 -14.66 9.02
C THR A 203 -7.15 -14.40 8.40
N MET A 204 -6.93 -13.20 7.85
CA MET A 204 -5.68 -12.80 7.19
C MET A 204 -5.14 -11.51 7.82
N PRO A 205 -3.81 -11.33 7.92
CA PRO A 205 -3.24 -10.11 8.46
C PRO A 205 -3.65 -8.91 7.60
N ILE A 206 -3.93 -7.78 8.25
CA ILE A 206 -4.24 -6.52 7.56
C ILE A 206 -3.42 -5.39 8.18
N THR A 207 -3.15 -4.38 7.36
CA THR A 207 -2.48 -3.16 7.81
C THR A 207 -3.44 -1.97 7.72
N ARG A 208 -3.41 -1.08 8.71
CA ARG A 208 -4.23 0.15 8.72
C ARG A 208 -3.38 1.35 9.13
N ALA A 209 -3.66 2.49 8.49
CA ALA A 209 -3.00 3.75 8.81
C ALA A 209 -3.72 4.46 9.97
N TYR A 210 -2.95 4.93 10.95
CA TYR A 210 -3.43 5.73 12.07
C TYR A 210 -2.54 6.97 12.24
N SER A 211 -3.16 8.13 12.39
CA SER A 211 -2.46 9.40 12.56
C SER A 211 -1.81 9.50 13.93
N MET A 212 -0.64 10.13 13.97
CA MET A 212 0.08 10.41 15.20
C MET A 212 -0.66 11.49 16.00
N ALA A 213 -1.02 11.19 17.25
CA ALA A 213 -1.62 12.15 18.16
C ALA A 213 -0.58 12.93 18.97
N ASN A 214 0.62 12.38 19.16
CA ASN A 214 1.73 13.08 19.81
C ASN A 214 2.53 13.95 18.83
N TYR A 215 3.29 14.91 19.37
CA TYR A 215 4.23 15.74 18.61
C TYR A 215 5.67 15.20 18.77
N PRO A 216 6.61 15.58 17.87
CA PRO A 216 7.96 14.98 17.83
C PRO A 216 8.82 15.16 19.09
N GLY A 217 8.45 16.05 20.01
CA GLY A 217 9.15 16.22 21.27
C GLY A 217 8.81 15.15 22.32
N GLU A 218 7.72 14.41 22.17
CA GLU A 218 7.35 13.29 23.04
C GLU A 218 8.10 12.01 22.63
N LYS A 219 9.40 11.99 22.92
CA LYS A 219 10.32 10.91 22.53
C LYS A 219 9.95 9.57 23.17
N GLY A 220 10.17 8.49 22.41
CA GLY A 220 10.01 7.10 22.86
C GLY A 220 8.56 6.62 23.01
N LEU A 221 7.57 7.48 22.72
CA LEU A 221 6.15 7.17 22.80
C LEU A 221 5.45 7.42 21.47
N ILE A 222 4.45 6.60 21.19
CA ILE A 222 3.53 6.77 20.07
C ILE A 222 2.13 6.82 20.66
N LYS A 223 1.37 7.86 20.33
CA LYS A 223 -0.04 8.01 20.75
C LYS A 223 -0.94 7.96 19.53
N LEU A 224 -1.99 7.14 19.59
CA LEU A 224 -2.97 6.99 18.53
C LEU A 224 -4.38 7.11 19.10
N ASP A 225 -5.22 7.92 18.45
CA ASP A 225 -6.65 7.99 18.77
C ASP A 225 -7.43 7.08 17.84
N ILE A 226 -7.86 5.93 18.36
CA ILE A 226 -8.50 4.88 17.57
C ILE A 226 -9.99 4.88 17.86
N LYS A 227 -10.76 5.22 16.82
CA LYS A 227 -12.21 5.12 16.83
C LYS A 227 -12.65 3.67 16.55
N ILE A 228 -13.58 3.16 17.35
CA ILE A 228 -14.25 1.90 17.06
C ILE A 228 -15.22 2.06 15.87
N ALA A 229 -15.05 1.20 14.87
CA ALA A 229 -15.87 1.16 13.65
C ALA A 229 -17.00 0.14 13.78
#